data_AF-A0A9P8KXP9-F1
#
_entry.id   AF-A0A9P8KXP9-F1
#
_cell.length_a   1.000
_cell.length_b   1.000
_cell.length_c   1.000
_cell.angle_alpha   90.00
_cell.angle_beta   90.00
_cell.angle_gamma   90.00
#
_symmetry.space_group_name_H-M   'P 1'
#
loop_
_entity.id
_entity.type
_entity.pdbx_description
1 polymer ?
#
loop_
_entity_poly.entity_id
_entity_poly.type
_entity_poly.pdbx_seq_one_letter_code
_entity_poly.pdbx_strand_id
1 'polypeptide(L)'
;MKFFSPSALVLSLWAAGFASADFHIVETAGTTEKMAIPSNKYNCGGINYSLNNNNDIKGSIGSSFMSMRGGNLCGAKDLDFYKQSDGTYVFYIHNGDGSAQGQCFHNEASKGVIKGCGFGLQYVEKFVCYTYFCNK
;
A
#
# COMPACT_ATOMS: atom_id res chain seq x y z
N MET A 1 0.69 -39.62 -40.41
CA MET A 1 1.37 -39.38 -39.13
C MET A 1 0.67 -38.20 -38.46
N LYS A 2 0.01 -38.43 -37.32
CA LYS A 2 -0.71 -37.40 -36.56
C LYS A 2 0.25 -36.86 -35.50
N PHE A 3 0.67 -35.61 -35.62
CA PHE A 3 1.42 -34.91 -34.59
C PHE A 3 0.43 -34.39 -33.53
N PHE A 4 0.50 -34.95 -32.32
CA PHE A 4 -0.14 -34.34 -31.16
C PHE A 4 0.78 -33.22 -30.65
N SER A 5 0.27 -31.99 -30.63
CA SER A 5 0.90 -30.86 -29.96
C SER A 5 0.57 -30.94 -28.46
N PRO A 6 1.54 -31.00 -27.55
CA PRO A 6 1.28 -30.82 -26.13
C PRO A 6 1.24 -29.32 -25.83
N SER A 7 0.04 -28.75 -25.83
CA SER A 7 -0.18 -27.44 -25.19
C SER A 7 -0.09 -27.63 -23.68
N ALA A 8 1.12 -27.52 -23.14
CA ALA A 8 1.35 -27.34 -21.72
C ALA A 8 0.81 -25.96 -21.33
N LEU A 9 -0.43 -25.90 -20.85
CA LEU A 9 -0.98 -24.71 -20.23
C LEU A 9 -0.25 -24.52 -18.89
N VAL A 10 0.61 -23.51 -18.86
CA VAL A 10 1.41 -23.13 -17.70
C VAL A 10 0.50 -22.78 -16.52
N LEU A 11 0.78 -23.42 -15.38
CA LEU A 11 0.28 -23.10 -14.05
C LEU A 11 0.44 -21.59 -13.76
N SER A 12 -0.66 -20.91 -13.48
CA SER A 12 -0.65 -19.77 -12.55
C SER A 12 -1.45 -20.17 -11.32
N LEU A 13 -0.81 -20.99 -10.49
CA LEU A 13 -1.25 -21.29 -9.15
C LEU A 13 -1.19 -19.97 -8.37
N TRP A 14 -2.34 -19.35 -8.13
CA TRP A 14 -2.50 -18.31 -7.11
C TRP A 14 -2.34 -18.97 -5.73
N ALA A 15 -1.16 -19.48 -5.44
CA ALA A 15 -0.71 -19.63 -4.08
C ALA A 15 -0.38 -18.21 -3.62
N ALA A 16 -1.42 -17.47 -3.24
CA ALA A 16 -1.29 -16.35 -2.33
C ALA A 16 -0.73 -16.93 -1.02
N GLY A 17 0.58 -17.18 -0.99
CA GLY A 17 1.31 -17.06 0.25
C GLY A 17 0.94 -15.69 0.77
N PHE A 18 0.41 -15.64 1.99
CA PHE A 18 0.24 -14.40 2.71
C PHE A 18 1.65 -13.84 2.94
N ALA A 19 2.24 -13.26 1.90
CA ALA A 19 3.25 -12.25 2.08
C ALA A 19 2.57 -11.26 3.02
N SER A 20 3.15 -11.08 4.19
CA SER A 20 2.75 -9.98 5.06
C SER A 20 2.84 -8.72 4.20
N ALA A 21 1.83 -7.86 4.26
CA ALA A 21 1.93 -6.56 3.61
C ALA A 21 3.23 -5.89 4.05
N ASP A 22 3.82 -5.06 3.21
CA ASP A 22 5.05 -4.34 3.54
C ASP A 22 4.74 -3.02 4.26
N PHE A 23 3.65 -2.38 3.84
CA PHE A 23 3.01 -1.29 4.56
C PHE A 23 1.51 -1.24 4.26
N HIS A 24 0.80 -0.42 5.04
CA HIS A 24 -0.64 -0.24 4.97
C HIS A 24 -0.96 1.22 4.71
N ILE A 25 -1.99 1.49 3.91
CA ILE A 25 -2.59 2.83 3.83
C ILE A 25 -3.82 2.82 4.72
N VAL A 26 -3.83 3.71 5.71
CA VAL A 26 -4.96 3.90 6.62
C VAL A 26 -5.56 5.29 6.43
N GLU A 27 -6.86 5.42 6.71
CA GLU A 27 -7.57 6.70 6.80
C GLU A 27 -8.00 6.98 8.24
N THR A 28 -7.87 8.22 8.71
CA THR A 28 -8.45 8.64 9.99
C THR A 28 -9.98 8.58 9.86
N ALA A 29 -10.62 7.83 10.75
CA ALA A 29 -12.06 7.56 10.69
C ALA A 29 -12.89 8.86 10.66
N GLY A 30 -13.81 8.95 9.71
CA GLY A 30 -14.66 10.14 9.52
C GLY A 30 -13.98 11.29 8.77
N THR A 31 -12.78 11.08 8.22
CA THR A 31 -12.04 12.08 7.43
C THR A 31 -11.55 11.49 6.11
N THR A 32 -10.86 12.29 5.30
CA THR A 32 -10.12 11.85 4.09
C THR A 32 -8.59 11.86 4.29
N GLU A 33 -8.14 12.11 5.53
CA GLU A 33 -6.73 12.09 5.90
C GLU A 33 -6.23 10.67 5.95
N LYS A 34 -5.06 10.44 5.37
CA LYS A 34 -4.47 9.11 5.22
C LYS A 34 -2.98 9.17 5.24
N MET A 35 -2.39 8.05 5.61
CA MET A 35 -0.95 7.88 5.71
C MET A 35 -0.55 6.44 5.45
N ALA A 36 0.71 6.26 5.06
CA ALA A 36 1.33 4.95 4.93
C ALA A 36 2.04 4.55 6.24
N ILE A 37 1.75 3.34 6.72
CA ILE A 37 2.32 2.76 7.95
C ILE A 37 3.03 1.45 7.62
N PRO A 38 4.34 1.30 7.91
CA PRO A 38 5.03 0.02 7.78
C PRO A 38 4.33 -1.07 8.60
N SER A 39 4.21 -2.29 8.06
CA SER A 39 3.42 -3.36 8.68
C SER A 39 3.98 -3.80 10.03
N ASN A 40 5.31 -3.81 10.18
CA ASN A 40 5.97 -4.06 11.46
C ASN A 40 5.74 -2.96 12.51
N LYS A 41 5.03 -1.89 12.15
CA LYS A 41 4.60 -0.80 13.03
C LYS A 41 3.08 -0.60 13.02
N TYR A 42 2.28 -1.58 12.60
CA TYR A 42 0.82 -1.45 12.51
C TYR A 42 0.13 -1.34 13.90
N ASN A 43 0.29 -0.21 14.55
CA ASN A 43 -0.23 0.17 15.87
C ASN A 43 -0.11 1.71 16.04
N CYS A 44 -0.47 2.24 17.21
CA CYS A 44 -0.38 3.68 17.46
C CYS A 44 1.05 4.25 17.38
N GLY A 45 2.08 3.43 17.64
CA GLY A 45 3.47 3.82 17.41
C GLY A 45 3.77 4.03 15.93
N GLY A 46 3.16 3.25 15.03
CA GLY A 46 3.24 3.46 13.58
C GLY A 46 2.53 4.71 13.09
N ILE A 47 1.42 5.09 13.74
CA ILE A 47 0.78 6.39 13.47
C ILE A 47 1.76 7.51 13.78
N ASN A 48 2.36 7.49 14.98
CA ASN A 48 3.31 8.52 15.37
C ASN A 48 4.56 8.52 14.49
N TYR A 49 5.04 7.34 14.09
CA TYR A 49 6.11 7.19 13.11
C TYR A 49 5.74 7.87 11.78
N SER A 50 4.53 7.63 11.28
CA SER A 50 4.08 8.17 10.00
C SER A 50 3.94 9.68 10.03
N LEU A 51 3.41 10.24 11.13
CA LEU A 51 3.34 11.69 11.35
C LEU A 51 4.74 12.31 11.41
N ASN A 52 5.67 11.70 12.15
CA ASN A 52 7.04 12.21 12.29
C ASN A 52 7.88 12.08 11.00
N ASN A 53 7.49 11.18 10.09
CA ASN A 53 8.18 10.96 8.81
C ASN A 53 7.41 11.54 7.62
N ASN A 54 6.35 12.33 7.86
CA ASN A 54 5.53 12.95 6.82
C ASN A 54 5.01 11.95 5.77
N ASN A 55 4.59 10.77 6.23
CA ASN A 55 4.06 9.72 5.36
C ASN A 55 2.58 9.96 5.00
N ASP A 56 2.12 11.21 5.01
CA ASP A 56 0.76 11.56 4.65
C ASP A 56 0.56 11.43 3.14
N ILE A 57 -0.60 10.90 2.74
CA ILE A 57 -0.94 10.70 1.34
C ILE A 57 -2.05 11.70 0.95
N LYS A 58 -1.74 12.56 -0.02
CA LYS A 58 -2.64 13.52 -0.66
C LYS A 58 -3.36 12.90 -1.85
N GLY A 59 -4.49 13.51 -2.25
CA GLY A 59 -5.42 12.98 -3.26
C GLY A 59 -6.58 12.24 -2.59
N SER A 60 -7.57 11.76 -3.34
CA SER A 60 -8.70 11.00 -2.76
C SER A 60 -8.58 9.53 -3.10
N ILE A 61 -8.97 8.64 -2.18
CA ILE A 61 -9.14 7.22 -2.53
C ILE A 61 -10.18 7.13 -3.65
N GLY A 62 -9.83 6.39 -4.70
CA GLY A 62 -10.65 6.21 -5.90
C GLY A 62 -10.32 7.18 -7.03
N SER A 63 -9.56 8.24 -6.77
CA SER A 63 -9.03 9.13 -7.81
C SER A 63 -7.93 8.45 -8.64
N SER A 64 -7.61 9.00 -9.81
CA SER A 64 -6.56 8.43 -10.68
C SER A 64 -5.16 8.53 -10.08
N PHE A 65 -4.95 9.43 -9.12
CA PHE A 65 -3.64 9.78 -8.60
C PHE A 65 -3.68 10.17 -7.11
N MET A 66 -2.76 9.61 -6.34
CA MET A 66 -2.45 10.06 -4.97
C MET A 66 -0.94 10.26 -4.84
N SER A 67 -0.50 11.04 -3.85
CA SER A 67 0.93 11.34 -3.66
C SER A 67 1.31 11.47 -2.19
N MET A 68 2.53 11.04 -1.87
CA MET A 68 3.20 11.33 -0.62
C MET A 68 4.38 12.26 -0.93
N ARG A 69 4.51 13.36 -0.18
CA ARG A 69 5.52 14.40 -0.41
C ARG A 69 6.24 14.74 0.88
N GLY A 70 7.56 14.90 0.84
CA GLY A 70 8.41 15.03 2.02
C GLY A 70 8.46 13.77 2.90
N GLY A 71 7.85 12.67 2.44
CA GLY A 71 7.69 11.45 3.23
C GLY A 71 8.96 10.62 3.32
N ASN A 72 9.03 9.73 4.30
CA ASN A 72 10.11 8.76 4.46
C ASN A 72 9.54 7.42 4.94
N LEU A 73 8.96 6.68 4.00
CA LEU A 73 8.38 5.38 4.26
C LEU A 73 9.45 4.30 4.06
N CYS A 74 9.96 3.73 5.15
CA CYS A 74 10.99 2.69 5.10
C CYS A 74 12.27 3.11 4.33
N GLY A 75 12.62 4.39 4.33
CA GLY A 75 13.75 4.92 3.55
C GLY A 75 13.40 5.38 2.14
N ALA A 76 12.20 5.07 1.63
CA ALA A 76 11.72 5.60 0.35
C ALA A 76 11.12 7.00 0.55
N LYS A 77 11.68 7.96 -0.19
CA LYS A 77 11.17 9.34 -0.21
C LYS A 77 10.22 9.53 -1.37
N ASP A 78 9.20 10.35 -1.15
CA ASP A 78 8.26 10.85 -2.15
C ASP A 78 7.67 9.76 -3.07
N LEU A 79 6.42 9.39 -2.83
CA LEU A 79 5.77 8.33 -3.61
C LEU A 79 4.61 8.89 -4.42
N ASP A 80 4.46 8.37 -5.63
CA ASP A 80 3.35 8.63 -6.55
C ASP A 80 2.55 7.35 -6.75
N PHE A 81 1.23 7.40 -6.55
CA PHE A 81 0.33 6.26 -6.63
C PHE A 81 -0.65 6.48 -7.78
N TYR A 82 -0.69 5.54 -8.73
CA TYR A 82 -1.55 5.58 -9.91
C TYR A 82 -2.56 4.44 -9.88
N LYS A 83 -3.84 4.82 -9.98
CA LYS A 83 -4.95 3.87 -9.96
C LYS A 83 -4.97 3.05 -11.25
N GLN A 84 -5.14 1.75 -11.09
CA GLN A 84 -5.34 0.79 -12.17
C GLN A 84 -6.83 0.59 -12.47
N SER A 85 -7.15 -0.05 -13.58
CA SER A 85 -8.55 -0.31 -13.98
C SER A 85 -9.34 -1.16 -12.98
N ASP A 86 -8.66 -2.01 -12.20
CA ASP A 86 -9.23 -2.86 -11.16
C ASP A 86 -9.37 -2.17 -9.80
N GLY A 87 -8.96 -0.90 -9.68
CA GLY A 87 -9.00 -0.12 -8.45
C GLY A 87 -7.74 -0.19 -7.58
N THR A 88 -6.82 -1.12 -7.87
CA THR A 88 -5.52 -1.17 -7.20
C THR A 88 -4.67 0.07 -7.54
N TYR A 89 -3.60 0.30 -6.76
CA TYR A 89 -2.64 1.38 -7.05
C TYR A 89 -1.25 0.81 -7.26
N VAL A 90 -0.65 1.11 -8.41
CA VAL A 90 0.80 0.91 -8.61
C VAL A 90 1.50 2.19 -8.20
N PHE A 91 2.63 2.10 -7.52
CA PHE A 91 3.34 3.27 -7.05
C PHE A 91 4.81 3.32 -7.44
N TYR A 92 5.33 4.55 -7.48
CA TYR A 92 6.61 4.94 -8.04
C TYR A 92 7.32 5.91 -7.10
N ILE A 93 8.65 6.00 -7.18
CA ILE A 93 9.39 7.11 -6.58
C ILE A 93 9.14 8.35 -7.45
N HIS A 94 8.71 9.44 -6.83
CA HIS A 94 8.50 10.71 -7.51
C HIS A 94 9.82 11.20 -8.14
N ASN A 95 9.79 11.59 -9.42
CA ASN A 95 10.99 11.90 -10.22
C ASN A 95 12.05 10.78 -10.23
N GLY A 96 11.65 9.54 -9.98
CA GLY A 96 12.49 8.36 -10.11
C GLY A 96 12.74 7.96 -11.57
N ASP A 97 13.26 6.75 -11.77
CA ASP A 97 13.57 6.17 -13.08
C ASP A 97 12.34 5.63 -13.83
N GLY A 98 11.13 5.81 -13.28
CA GLY A 98 9.89 5.28 -13.82
C GLY A 98 9.65 3.80 -13.52
N SER A 99 10.51 3.15 -12.73
CA SER A 99 10.29 1.77 -12.30
C SER A 99 9.21 1.68 -11.22
N ALA A 100 8.30 0.72 -11.37
CA ALA A 100 7.28 0.43 -10.38
C ALA A 100 7.94 -0.09 -9.09
N GLN A 101 7.57 0.48 -7.97
CA GLN A 101 8.13 0.15 -6.66
C GLN A 101 7.30 -0.87 -5.90
N GLY A 102 6.04 -1.04 -6.31
CA GLY A 102 5.11 -1.94 -5.66
C GLY A 102 3.66 -1.68 -6.08
N GLN A 103 2.77 -2.41 -5.43
CA GLN A 103 1.33 -2.32 -5.68
C GLN A 103 0.53 -2.42 -4.37
N CYS A 104 -0.55 -1.65 -4.31
CA CYS A 104 -1.50 -1.60 -3.20
C CYS A 104 -2.83 -2.22 -3.62
N PHE A 105 -3.35 -3.12 -2.78
CA PHE A 105 -4.60 -3.84 -2.98
C PHE A 105 -5.61 -3.44 -1.91
N HIS A 106 -6.88 -3.37 -2.30
CA HIS A 106 -7.96 -3.07 -1.37
C HIS A 106 -7.99 -4.09 -0.23
N ASN A 107 -8.05 -3.61 1.01
CA ASN A 107 -8.19 -4.48 2.17
C ASN A 107 -9.35 -4.08 3.10
N GLU A 108 -10.29 -3.28 2.59
CA GLU A 108 -11.40 -2.75 3.40
C GLU A 108 -12.31 -3.87 3.97
N ALA A 109 -12.35 -5.03 3.31
CA ALA A 109 -13.07 -6.21 3.79
C ALA A 109 -12.47 -6.81 5.07
N SER A 110 -11.17 -6.59 5.35
CA SER A 110 -10.49 -7.10 6.55
C SER A 110 -11.00 -6.45 7.83
N LYS A 111 -11.61 -5.25 7.72
CA LYS A 111 -11.96 -4.39 8.86
C LYS A 111 -10.76 -4.10 9.77
N GLY A 112 -9.55 -4.01 9.20
CA GLY A 112 -8.35 -3.59 9.92
C GLY A 112 -8.54 -2.19 10.51
N VAL A 113 -8.34 -2.03 11.82
CA VAL A 113 -8.46 -0.73 12.50
C VAL A 113 -7.40 -0.61 13.58
N ILE A 114 -6.70 0.53 13.61
CA ILE A 114 -5.87 0.95 14.74
C ILE A 114 -6.71 1.91 15.59
N LYS A 115 -6.91 1.60 16.87
CA LYS A 115 -7.79 2.36 17.78
C LYS A 115 -7.01 2.96 18.94
N GLY A 116 -7.55 4.04 19.50
CA GLY A 116 -7.08 4.59 20.78
C GLY A 116 -5.76 5.36 20.68
N CYS A 117 -5.42 5.89 19.50
CA CYS A 117 -4.22 6.69 19.32
C CYS A 117 -4.50 8.17 19.57
N GLY A 118 -3.57 8.89 20.20
CA GLY A 118 -3.76 10.30 20.55
C GLY A 118 -5.04 10.53 21.36
N PHE A 119 -5.89 11.46 20.91
CA PHE A 119 -7.18 11.81 21.53
C PHE A 119 -8.31 10.79 21.27
N GLY A 120 -8.00 9.49 21.27
CA GLY A 120 -8.97 8.44 21.00
C GLY A 120 -9.33 8.25 19.53
N LEU A 121 -8.48 8.71 18.60
CA LEU A 121 -8.69 8.56 17.17
C LEU A 121 -8.65 7.09 16.74
N GLN A 122 -9.34 6.82 15.63
CA GLN A 122 -9.36 5.53 14.96
C GLN A 122 -8.85 5.69 13.54
N TYR A 123 -8.05 4.73 13.08
CA TYR A 123 -7.50 4.69 11.74
C TYR A 123 -7.93 3.39 11.08
N VAL A 124 -8.62 3.51 9.95
CA VAL A 124 -9.23 2.39 9.22
C VAL A 124 -8.34 2.02 8.06
N GLU A 125 -8.01 0.74 7.94
CA GLU A 125 -7.25 0.22 6.82
C GLU A 125 -8.03 0.31 5.51
N LYS A 126 -7.35 0.78 4.48
CA LYS A 126 -7.88 0.91 3.13
C LYS A 126 -7.16 0.02 2.15
N PHE A 127 -5.84 0.01 2.23
CA PHE A 127 -5.00 -0.80 1.35
C PHE A 127 -3.89 -1.51 2.11
N VAL A 128 -3.55 -2.70 1.63
CA VAL A 128 -2.29 -3.37 1.91
C VAL A 128 -1.39 -3.21 0.70
N CYS A 129 -0.13 -2.85 0.93
CA CYS A 129 0.81 -2.55 -0.13
C CYS A 129 2.03 -3.46 -0.03
N TYR A 130 2.47 -3.94 -1.19
CA TYR A 130 3.60 -4.84 -1.34
C TYR A 130 4.75 -4.14 -2.07
N THR A 131 5.94 -4.22 -1.50
CA THR A 131 7.17 -3.62 -2.01
C THR A 131 8.41 -4.30 -1.43
N TYR A 132 9.53 -4.15 -2.14
CA TYR A 132 10.81 -4.68 -1.70
C TYR A 132 11.54 -3.76 -0.70
N PHE A 133 11.19 -2.48 -0.59
CA PHE A 133 12.03 -1.53 0.18
C PHE A 133 11.74 -1.46 1.67
N CYS A 134 10.61 -2.00 2.16
CA CYS A 134 10.30 -2.09 3.59
C CYS A 134 10.84 -3.35 4.28
N ASN A 135 11.36 -4.32 3.53
CA ASN A 135 11.91 -5.60 4.02
C ASN A 135 13.43 -5.56 4.27
N LYS A 136 13.94 -4.46 4.83
CA LYS A 136 15.38 -4.31 5.12
C LYS A 136 15.69 -4.53 6.60
#